data_AF-A0A350NPT8-F1
#
_entry.id   AF-A0A350NPT8-F1
#
_cell.length_a   1.000
_cell.length_b   1.000
_cell.length_c   1.000
_cell.angle_alpha   90.00
_cell.angle_beta   90.00
_cell.angle_gamma   90.00
#
_symmetry.space_group_name_H-M   'P 1'
#
loop_
_entity.id
_entity.type
_entity.pdbx_description
1 polymer ?
#
loop_
_entity_poly.entity_id
_entity_poly.type
_entity_poly.pdbx_seq_one_letter_code
_entity_poly.pdbx_strand_id
1 'polypeptide(L)'
;MARWVDVRGVISSFFNLRIRMPQLWLPALLPRGMRYVRQIGSGYHNACFLERCADWVLPYWAGRQECPADEAFIPRAQSGLAYNQTNRNWTVVGPAPGSGMTGAGSIHRGRGWPGATVDPRGMITPFRGGWSLDFWLDIDGELYTPMQAQSLQQHLGHSVPEVHTVWQAGPVNVRTAVVAFKTGTFPWLGCSITLTPNLEETGKEARAKAESGDGAETRAKVMNAVRLLLVIRPYNPEGFAPLKSVKYSMDGLMINGRLALLATEFPDRVLCTDGTRGDGVHLIDGPKLYAAESAKGLAHAVAAFTVDLGGSD
;
A
#
# COMPACT_ATOMS: atom_id res chain seq x y z
N MET A 1 20.08 -51.03 -2.34
CA MET A 1 19.40 -51.20 -1.04
C MET A 1 18.53 -49.97 -0.83
N ALA A 2 17.22 -50.05 -1.12
CA ALA A 2 16.32 -48.90 -1.11
C ALA A 2 16.01 -48.47 0.34
N ARG A 3 16.11 -47.17 0.63
CA ARG A 3 15.86 -46.60 1.96
C ARG A 3 14.49 -45.93 1.98
N TRP A 4 13.64 -46.35 2.91
CA TRP A 4 12.22 -46.00 2.98
C TRP A 4 11.99 -44.75 3.84
N VAL A 5 11.08 -43.88 3.41
CA VAL A 5 10.62 -42.74 4.22
C VAL A 5 9.10 -42.72 4.22
N ASP A 6 8.51 -42.72 5.41
CA ASP A 6 7.07 -42.69 5.65
C ASP A 6 6.65 -41.22 5.78
N VAL A 7 5.73 -40.76 4.93
CA VAL A 7 5.20 -39.39 5.01
C VAL A 7 3.72 -39.47 5.38
N ARG A 8 3.40 -39.04 6.61
CA ARG A 8 2.01 -38.91 7.09
C ARG A 8 1.45 -37.57 6.64
N GLY A 9 0.39 -37.60 5.83
CA GLY A 9 -0.40 -36.41 5.50
C GLY A 9 -1.29 -35.99 6.67
N VAL A 10 -1.34 -34.69 6.93
CA VAL A 10 -2.23 -34.05 7.93
C VAL A 10 -3.57 -33.76 7.28
N ILE A 11 -4.37 -34.79 7.00
CA ILE A 11 -5.82 -34.65 6.82
C ILE A 11 -6.45 -35.79 7.60
N SER A 12 -6.79 -35.51 8.85
CA SER A 12 -7.60 -36.42 9.67
C SER A 12 -9.02 -36.43 9.13
N SER A 13 -9.39 -37.51 8.43
CA SER A 13 -10.68 -38.20 8.49
C SER A 13 -11.06 -38.81 7.13
N PHE A 14 -11.14 -40.14 7.10
CA PHE A 14 -11.66 -41.05 6.05
C PHE A 14 -11.11 -40.93 4.62
N PHE A 15 -9.93 -41.52 4.37
CA PHE A 15 -9.57 -42.43 3.26
C PHE A 15 -8.04 -42.51 3.18
N ASN A 16 -7.43 -43.61 3.62
CA ASN A 16 -5.98 -43.83 3.56
C ASN A 16 -5.56 -44.24 2.14
N LEU A 17 -5.31 -43.27 1.25
CA LEU A 17 -4.74 -43.53 -0.06
C LEU A 17 -3.21 -43.61 0.04
N ARG A 18 -2.66 -44.83 0.10
CA ARG A 18 -1.20 -45.08 0.05
C ARG A 18 -0.73 -45.16 -1.40
N ILE A 19 -0.24 -44.05 -1.96
CA ILE A 19 0.43 -44.06 -3.25
C ILE A 19 1.93 -44.27 -3.04
N ARG A 20 2.47 -45.42 -3.47
CA ARG A 20 3.92 -45.67 -3.55
C ARG A 20 4.49 -44.88 -4.72
N MET A 21 5.23 -43.80 -4.45
CA MET A 21 6.01 -43.13 -5.49
C MET A 21 7.43 -43.72 -5.55
N PRO A 22 7.93 -44.13 -6.73
CA PRO A 22 9.35 -44.40 -6.90
C PRO A 22 10.13 -43.11 -6.65
N GLN A 23 11.31 -43.23 -6.06
CA GLN A 23 12.21 -42.13 -5.75
C GLN A 23 12.75 -41.52 -7.05
N LEU A 24 11.94 -40.70 -7.71
CA LEU A 24 12.37 -39.86 -8.81
C LEU A 24 13.35 -38.86 -8.23
N TRP A 25 14.57 -38.83 -8.76
CA TRP A 25 15.55 -37.79 -8.48
C TRP A 25 14.87 -36.44 -8.73
N LEU A 26 14.53 -35.71 -7.66
CA LEU A 26 13.96 -34.36 -7.74
C LEU A 26 14.98 -33.49 -8.49
N PRO A 27 14.71 -33.09 -9.74
CA PRO A 27 15.54 -32.09 -10.39
C PRO A 27 15.38 -30.80 -9.56
N ALA A 28 16.44 -29.98 -9.48
CA ALA A 28 16.48 -28.72 -8.72
C ALA A 28 15.43 -27.66 -9.13
N LEU A 29 14.46 -27.99 -9.97
CA LEU A 29 13.23 -27.24 -10.18
C LEU A 29 12.17 -27.70 -9.17
N LEU A 30 11.79 -26.83 -8.24
CA LEU A 30 10.52 -26.96 -7.53
C LEU A 30 9.42 -27.35 -8.54
N PRO A 31 8.66 -28.44 -8.33
CA PRO A 31 7.64 -28.88 -9.27
C PRO A 31 6.73 -27.70 -9.61
N ARG A 32 6.44 -27.47 -10.90
CA ARG A 32 5.52 -26.41 -11.34
C ARG A 32 4.21 -26.43 -10.53
N GLY A 33 3.76 -27.62 -10.10
CA GLY A 33 2.64 -27.84 -9.16
C GLY A 33 2.69 -27.03 -7.87
N MET A 34 3.86 -26.88 -7.25
CA MET A 34 4.01 -26.12 -5.99
C MET A 34 3.76 -24.60 -6.20
N ARG A 35 4.03 -24.09 -7.42
CA ARG A 35 3.75 -22.69 -7.78
C ARG A 35 2.24 -22.45 -7.87
N TYR A 36 1.49 -23.40 -8.43
CA TYR A 36 0.03 -23.32 -8.50
C TYR A 36 -0.61 -23.34 -7.11
N VAL A 37 -0.15 -24.19 -6.20
CA VAL A 37 -0.66 -24.22 -4.81
C VAL A 37 -0.45 -22.87 -4.12
N ARG A 38 0.72 -22.25 -4.29
CA ARG A 38 0.98 -20.90 -3.74
C ARG A 38 0.09 -19.83 -4.37
N GLN A 39 -0.17 -19.91 -5.67
CA GLN A 39 -1.08 -18.99 -6.36
C GLN A 39 -2.50 -19.14 -5.81
N ILE A 40 -3.04 -20.37 -5.77
CA ILE A 40 -4.36 -20.68 -5.18
C ILE A 40 -4.46 -20.13 -3.76
N GLY A 41 -3.45 -20.38 -2.93
CA GLY A 41 -3.38 -19.82 -1.59
C GLY A 41 -3.47 -18.29 -1.61
N SER A 42 -2.68 -17.61 -2.43
CA SER A 42 -2.70 -16.14 -2.52
C SER A 42 -4.07 -15.61 -2.96
N GLY A 43 -4.71 -16.27 -3.94
CA GLY A 43 -6.05 -15.91 -4.40
C GLY A 43 -7.13 -16.08 -3.34
N TYR A 44 -7.03 -17.12 -2.53
CA TYR A 44 -7.93 -17.35 -1.41
C TYR A 44 -7.76 -16.29 -0.31
N HIS A 45 -6.52 -15.98 0.08
CA HIS A 45 -6.27 -14.93 1.07
C HIS A 45 -6.74 -13.55 0.60
N ASN A 46 -6.58 -13.26 -0.69
CA ASN A 46 -7.12 -12.04 -1.29
C ASN A 46 -8.65 -12.01 -1.18
N ALA A 47 -9.36 -13.09 -1.54
CA ALA A 47 -10.81 -13.14 -1.44
C ALA A 47 -11.29 -12.89 0.00
N CYS A 48 -10.70 -13.58 0.99
CA CYS A 48 -11.03 -13.35 2.39
C CYS A 48 -10.72 -11.92 2.87
N PHE A 49 -9.64 -11.31 2.38
CA PHE A 49 -9.30 -9.93 2.71
C PHE A 49 -10.35 -8.95 2.16
N LEU A 50 -10.75 -9.10 0.89
CA LEU A 50 -11.72 -8.23 0.23
C LEU A 50 -13.11 -8.33 0.86
N GLU A 51 -13.56 -9.55 1.17
CA GLU A 51 -14.84 -9.75 1.86
C GLU A 51 -14.85 -9.11 3.26
N ARG A 52 -13.74 -9.26 4.00
CA ARG A 52 -13.68 -8.82 5.39
C ARG A 52 -13.45 -7.32 5.54
N CYS A 53 -12.75 -6.70 4.59
CA CYS A 53 -12.37 -5.29 4.63
C CYS A 53 -13.12 -4.50 3.55
N ALA A 54 -14.35 -4.91 3.22
CA ALA A 54 -15.16 -4.28 2.17
C ALA A 54 -15.50 -2.82 2.48
N ASP A 55 -15.44 -2.43 3.75
CA ASP A 55 -15.62 -1.06 4.25
C ASP A 55 -14.34 -0.21 4.21
N TRP A 56 -13.20 -0.80 3.82
CA TRP A 56 -11.94 -0.07 3.71
C TRP A 56 -11.78 0.53 2.32
N VAL A 57 -10.85 1.47 2.19
CA VAL A 57 -10.33 1.79 0.85
C VAL A 57 -9.44 0.66 0.38
N LEU A 58 -9.96 -0.10 -0.59
CA LEU A 58 -9.34 -1.30 -1.15
C LEU A 58 -8.19 -0.97 -2.13
N PRO A 59 -7.31 -1.93 -2.46
CA PRO A 59 -6.35 -1.78 -3.54
C PRO A 59 -7.02 -1.34 -4.85
N TYR A 60 -6.35 -0.50 -5.64
CA TYR A 60 -6.91 0.11 -6.85
C TYR A 60 -7.65 -0.87 -7.78
N TRP A 61 -7.07 -2.06 -8.00
CA TRP A 61 -7.66 -3.07 -8.87
C TRP A 61 -8.92 -3.73 -8.28
N ALA A 62 -9.02 -3.85 -6.96
CA ALA A 62 -10.02 -4.68 -6.31
C ALA A 62 -11.41 -4.06 -6.43
N GLY A 63 -11.56 -2.78 -6.07
CA GLY A 63 -12.84 -2.08 -6.19
C GLY A 63 -13.32 -2.00 -7.64
N ARG A 64 -12.40 -1.78 -8.60
CA ARG A 64 -12.74 -1.72 -10.03
C ARG A 64 -13.16 -3.08 -10.59
N GLN A 65 -12.43 -4.15 -10.25
CA GLN A 65 -12.78 -5.50 -10.72
C GLN A 65 -14.10 -6.03 -10.15
N GLU A 66 -14.58 -5.47 -9.04
CA GLU A 66 -15.85 -5.84 -8.40
C GLU A 66 -17.04 -4.98 -8.83
N CYS A 67 -16.80 -3.83 -9.45
CA CYS A 67 -17.84 -2.89 -9.88
C CYS A 67 -18.31 -3.21 -11.31
N PRO A 68 -19.56 -3.68 -11.55
CA PRO A 68 -20.04 -4.02 -12.89
C PRO A 68 -20.13 -2.84 -13.86
N ALA A 69 -20.14 -1.60 -13.34
CA ALA A 69 -20.15 -0.39 -14.14
C ALA A 69 -18.75 0.08 -14.58
N ASP A 70 -17.68 -0.52 -14.04
CA ASP A 70 -16.30 -0.17 -14.35
C ASP A 70 -15.79 -1.00 -15.55
N GLU A 71 -15.03 -0.38 -16.45
CA GLU A 71 -14.38 -1.05 -17.59
C GLU A 71 -13.44 -2.18 -17.18
N ALA A 72 -12.88 -2.13 -15.96
CA ALA A 72 -11.97 -3.13 -15.43
C ALA A 72 -12.68 -4.27 -14.68
N PHE A 73 -14.02 -4.33 -14.76
CA PHE A 73 -14.83 -5.38 -14.15
C PHE A 73 -14.43 -6.77 -14.64
N ILE A 74 -14.34 -7.74 -13.72
CA ILE A 74 -14.14 -9.14 -14.07
C ILE A 74 -15.24 -9.98 -13.44
N PRO A 75 -16.11 -10.63 -14.23
CA PRO A 75 -17.15 -11.49 -13.69
C PRO A 75 -16.52 -12.72 -13.03
N ARG A 76 -16.64 -12.82 -11.70
CA ARG A 76 -16.04 -13.92 -10.93
C ARG A 76 -16.96 -15.13 -10.72
N ALA A 77 -18.25 -15.06 -11.09
CA ALA A 77 -19.23 -16.14 -10.90
C ALA A 77 -19.04 -16.87 -9.55
N GLN A 78 -18.70 -18.16 -9.56
CA GLN A 78 -18.44 -19.00 -8.37
C GLN A 78 -16.94 -19.09 -7.97
N SER A 79 -16.07 -18.24 -8.52
CA SER A 79 -14.64 -18.24 -8.19
C SER A 79 -14.41 -17.71 -6.78
N GLY A 80 -14.09 -18.61 -5.84
CA GLY A 80 -13.65 -18.28 -4.48
C GLY A 80 -12.20 -17.75 -4.41
N LEU A 81 -11.60 -17.38 -5.54
CA LEU A 81 -10.25 -16.84 -5.63
C LEU A 81 -10.28 -15.44 -6.26
N ALA A 82 -9.54 -14.52 -5.65
CA ALA A 82 -9.40 -13.15 -6.14
C ALA A 82 -7.94 -12.84 -6.52
N TYR A 83 -7.72 -12.39 -7.75
CA TYR A 83 -6.41 -11.98 -8.23
C TYR A 83 -6.51 -10.63 -8.90
N ASN A 84 -5.44 -9.86 -8.80
CA ASN A 84 -5.29 -8.73 -9.69
C ASN A 84 -5.03 -9.21 -11.12
N GLN A 85 -5.94 -8.90 -12.03
CA GLN A 85 -5.89 -9.20 -13.46
C GLN A 85 -5.89 -7.93 -14.32
N THR A 86 -6.33 -6.79 -13.79
CA THR A 86 -6.34 -5.47 -14.46
C THR A 86 -5.34 -4.50 -13.82
N ASN A 87 -5.13 -3.31 -14.38
CA ASN A 87 -4.31 -2.27 -13.72
C ASN A 87 -2.93 -2.76 -13.24
N ARG A 88 -2.29 -3.63 -14.03
CA ARG A 88 -0.99 -4.30 -13.74
C ARG A 88 0.22 -3.58 -14.35
N ASN A 89 0.03 -2.35 -14.79
CA ASN A 89 1.02 -1.44 -15.35
C ASN A 89 1.80 -0.71 -14.23
N TRP A 90 2.43 -1.47 -13.33
CA TRP A 90 3.18 -0.90 -12.21
C TRP A 90 4.61 -0.56 -12.61
N THR A 91 5.12 0.53 -12.04
CA THR A 91 6.48 0.99 -12.28
C THR A 91 7.38 0.46 -11.18
N VAL A 92 8.45 -0.26 -11.56
CA VAL A 92 9.46 -0.73 -10.59
C VAL A 92 10.53 0.34 -10.43
N VAL A 93 10.72 0.81 -9.21
CA VAL A 93 11.75 1.78 -8.83
C VAL A 93 12.87 1.04 -8.11
N GLY A 94 14.03 0.98 -8.74
CA GLY A 94 15.16 0.25 -8.18
C GLY A 94 16.35 0.20 -9.11
N PRO A 95 17.48 -0.28 -8.60
CA PRO A 95 18.67 -0.49 -9.41
C PRO A 95 18.38 -1.53 -10.50
N ALA A 96 19.05 -1.37 -11.65
CA ALA A 96 18.88 -2.27 -12.78
C ALA A 96 19.10 -3.75 -12.37
N PRO A 97 18.33 -4.69 -12.96
CA PRO A 97 18.55 -6.12 -12.76
C PRO A 97 20.02 -6.50 -13.05
N GLY A 98 20.64 -7.30 -12.17
CA GLY A 98 22.04 -7.74 -12.34
C GLY A 98 23.08 -6.86 -11.65
N SER A 99 22.69 -5.76 -10.99
CA SER A 99 23.57 -4.86 -10.21
C SER A 99 24.25 -5.49 -8.97
N GLY A 100 24.16 -6.81 -8.78
CA GLY A 100 24.67 -7.51 -7.58
C GLY A 100 23.92 -7.17 -6.29
N MET A 101 22.82 -6.41 -6.37
CA MET A 101 22.05 -5.97 -5.22
C MET A 101 21.10 -7.06 -4.71
N THR A 102 21.57 -7.85 -3.75
CA THR A 102 20.72 -8.67 -2.87
C THR A 102 20.31 -7.81 -1.68
N GLY A 103 19.20 -7.09 -1.79
CA GLY A 103 18.77 -6.16 -0.74
C GLY A 103 18.59 -6.86 0.62
N ALA A 104 19.13 -6.23 1.66
CA ALA A 104 18.83 -6.54 3.04
C ALA A 104 17.34 -6.32 3.28
N GLY A 105 16.60 -7.40 3.54
CA GLY A 105 15.15 -7.34 3.76
C GLY A 105 14.32 -8.26 2.88
N SER A 106 14.91 -8.90 1.86
CA SER A 106 14.19 -9.95 1.14
C SER A 106 13.86 -11.10 2.08
N ILE A 107 12.58 -11.25 2.39
CA ILE A 107 12.01 -12.45 3.00
C ILE A 107 12.26 -13.69 2.13
N HIS A 108 12.70 -13.47 0.87
CA HIS A 108 13.15 -14.48 -0.07
C HIS A 108 14.67 -14.50 -0.14
N ARG A 109 15.29 -15.34 0.70
CA ARG A 109 16.71 -15.71 0.61
C ARG A 109 17.03 -16.12 -0.84
N GLY A 110 17.89 -15.36 -1.53
CA GLY A 110 18.57 -15.81 -2.75
C GLY A 110 18.01 -15.38 -4.11
N ARG A 111 16.96 -14.55 -4.20
CA ARG A 111 16.63 -13.82 -5.43
C ARG A 111 16.82 -12.32 -5.17
N GLY A 112 17.67 -11.68 -5.99
CA GLY A 112 18.04 -10.25 -5.87
C GLY A 112 16.84 -9.32 -5.73
N TRP A 113 17.10 -8.13 -5.19
CA TRP A 113 16.10 -7.09 -4.93
C TRP A 113 15.36 -6.68 -6.21
N PRO A 114 14.05 -6.93 -6.33
CA PRO A 114 13.28 -6.54 -7.51
C PRO A 114 12.59 -5.19 -7.26
N GLY A 115 13.33 -4.17 -6.83
CA GLY A 115 12.84 -2.80 -6.63
C GLY A 115 11.71 -2.63 -5.60
N ALA A 116 11.42 -1.36 -5.29
CA ALA A 116 10.10 -0.97 -4.83
C ALA A 116 9.16 -0.90 -6.04
N THR A 117 7.85 -1.03 -5.83
CA THR A 117 6.85 -0.89 -6.89
C THR A 117 6.00 0.33 -6.61
N VAL A 118 5.74 1.15 -7.62
CA VAL A 118 4.75 2.24 -7.58
C VAL A 118 3.61 1.84 -8.50
N ASP A 119 2.41 1.77 -7.96
CA ASP A 119 1.21 1.43 -8.72
C ASP A 119 0.71 2.64 -9.55
N PRO A 120 -0.30 2.48 -10.43
CA PRO A 120 -0.77 3.55 -11.30
C PRO A 120 -1.44 4.70 -10.53
N ARG A 121 -1.76 4.50 -9.24
CA ARG A 121 -2.32 5.50 -8.33
C ARG A 121 -1.30 6.05 -7.35
N GLY A 122 -0.02 5.69 -7.50
CA GLY A 122 1.06 6.19 -6.66
C GLY A 122 1.24 5.48 -5.33
N MET A 123 0.52 4.38 -5.06
CA MET A 123 0.77 3.55 -3.89
C MET A 123 2.14 2.88 -4.03
N ILE A 124 2.93 2.97 -2.96
CA ILE A 124 4.33 2.53 -2.96
C ILE A 124 4.44 1.23 -2.18
N THR A 125 4.91 0.17 -2.80
CA THR A 125 5.23 -1.10 -2.16
C THR A 125 6.75 -1.24 -2.03
N PRO A 126 7.36 -1.00 -0.85
CA PRO A 126 8.81 -0.92 -0.73
C PRO A 126 9.54 -2.23 -1.01
N PHE A 127 8.86 -3.36 -0.76
CA PHE A 127 9.39 -4.70 -0.95
C PHE A 127 8.40 -5.53 -1.74
N ARG A 128 8.86 -6.29 -2.73
CA ARG A 128 7.98 -7.15 -3.52
C ARG A 128 7.16 -8.11 -2.64
N GLY A 129 5.84 -8.10 -2.85
CA GLY A 129 4.89 -8.91 -2.08
C GLY A 129 4.73 -8.46 -0.62
N GLY A 130 5.29 -7.31 -0.25
CA GLY A 130 5.17 -6.70 1.07
C GLY A 130 3.97 -5.76 1.17
N TRP A 131 3.88 -5.08 2.31
CA TRP A 131 2.90 -4.03 2.58
C TRP A 131 3.19 -2.76 1.77
N SER A 132 2.25 -1.81 1.76
CA SER A 132 2.38 -0.58 0.98
C SER A 132 2.20 0.69 1.80
N LEU A 133 2.66 1.80 1.24
CA LEU A 133 2.50 3.17 1.71
C LEU A 133 1.57 3.90 0.75
N ASP A 134 0.71 4.74 1.31
CA ASP A 134 -0.15 5.65 0.57
C ASP A 134 -0.14 7.03 1.24
N PHE A 135 -0.41 8.08 0.48
CA PHE A 135 -0.38 9.47 0.95
C PHE A 135 -1.69 10.16 0.63
N TRP A 136 -2.44 10.48 1.67
CA TRP A 136 -3.75 11.09 1.57
C TRP A 136 -3.70 12.51 2.10
N LEU A 137 -4.68 13.33 1.71
CA LEU A 137 -4.88 14.65 2.29
C LEU A 137 -6.20 14.68 3.03
N ASP A 138 -6.18 15.31 4.20
CA ASP A 138 -7.36 15.74 4.90
C ASP A 138 -7.40 17.27 4.86
N ILE A 139 -8.44 17.79 4.23
CA ILE A 139 -8.69 19.22 4.07
C ILE A 139 -10.05 19.51 4.73
N ASP A 140 -10.03 20.23 5.85
CA ASP A 140 -11.22 20.57 6.64
C ASP A 140 -12.10 19.36 7.03
N GLY A 141 -11.50 18.20 7.25
CA GLY A 141 -12.20 16.96 7.60
C GLY A 141 -12.61 16.09 6.41
N GLU A 142 -12.48 16.60 5.18
CA GLU A 142 -12.72 15.85 3.96
C GLU A 142 -11.45 15.09 3.53
N LEU A 143 -11.57 13.78 3.35
CA LEU A 143 -10.47 12.90 2.99
C LEU A 143 -10.35 12.74 1.48
N TYR A 144 -9.18 13.07 0.97
CA TYR A 144 -8.80 12.91 -0.44
C TYR A 144 -7.74 11.83 -0.57
N THR A 145 -7.97 10.88 -1.48
CA THR A 145 -7.05 9.78 -1.77
C THR A 145 -6.65 9.78 -3.25
N PRO A 146 -5.37 9.53 -3.58
CA PRO A 146 -4.95 9.41 -4.97
C PRO A 146 -5.64 8.24 -5.69
N MET A 147 -6.11 7.23 -4.95
CA MET A 147 -6.83 6.07 -5.47
C MET A 147 -8.11 6.45 -6.24
N GLN A 148 -8.75 7.54 -5.83
CA GLN A 148 -10.03 8.02 -6.37
C GLN A 148 -9.87 9.27 -7.25
N ALA A 149 -8.66 9.84 -7.32
CA ALA A 149 -8.41 11.07 -8.06
C ALA A 149 -8.49 10.85 -9.57
N GLN A 150 -9.37 11.60 -10.23
CA GLN A 150 -9.53 11.57 -11.70
C GLN A 150 -8.43 12.35 -12.42
N SER A 151 -7.89 13.40 -11.79
CA SER A 151 -6.80 14.24 -12.30
C SER A 151 -5.42 13.56 -12.26
N LEU A 152 -5.34 12.33 -11.74
CA LEU A 152 -4.07 11.67 -11.48
C LEU A 152 -3.32 11.35 -12.78
N GLN A 153 -2.06 11.76 -12.82
CA GLN A 153 -1.11 11.47 -13.89
C GLN A 153 0.19 10.94 -13.30
N GLN A 154 0.74 9.90 -13.93
CA GLN A 154 2.05 9.36 -13.58
C GLN A 154 3.02 9.57 -14.75
N HIS A 155 4.22 10.03 -14.44
CA HIS A 155 5.30 10.18 -15.42
C HIS A 155 6.67 9.91 -14.79
N LEU A 156 7.64 9.57 -15.64
CA LEU A 156 9.02 9.36 -15.21
C LEU A 156 9.79 10.68 -15.23
N GLY A 157 10.68 10.88 -14.26
CA GLY A 157 11.66 11.95 -14.27
C GLY A 157 12.58 11.80 -15.48
N HIS A 158 12.82 12.89 -16.21
CA HIS A 158 13.62 12.84 -17.44
C HIS A 158 15.11 12.61 -17.17
N SER A 159 15.64 13.18 -16.08
CA SER A 159 17.07 13.19 -15.77
C SER A 159 17.47 12.28 -14.60
N VAL A 160 16.50 11.82 -13.81
CA VAL A 160 16.69 11.01 -12.60
C VAL A 160 15.62 9.90 -12.65
N PRO A 161 15.92 8.65 -12.24
CA PRO A 161 14.97 7.54 -12.26
C PRO A 161 13.91 7.68 -11.15
N GLU A 162 13.14 8.76 -11.22
CA GLU A 162 12.04 9.07 -10.30
C GLU A 162 10.71 8.76 -10.96
N VAL A 163 9.78 8.28 -10.15
CA VAL A 163 8.38 8.15 -10.54
C VAL A 163 7.62 9.29 -9.90
N HIS A 164 7.02 10.13 -10.72
CA HIS A 164 6.17 11.22 -10.28
C HIS A 164 4.72 10.83 -10.42
N THR A 165 3.96 10.97 -9.33
CA THR A 165 2.50 10.87 -9.32
C THR A 165 1.96 12.24 -8.95
N VAL A 166 1.22 12.86 -9.87
CA VAL A 166 0.62 14.18 -9.70
C VAL A 166 -0.88 14.03 -9.73
N TRP A 167 -1.58 14.64 -8.79
CA TRP A 167 -3.04 14.61 -8.71
C TRP A 167 -3.54 15.82 -7.94
N GLN A 168 -4.86 16.01 -7.92
CA GLN A 168 -5.51 17.14 -7.28
C GLN A 168 -6.46 16.68 -6.18
N ALA A 169 -6.34 17.29 -5.00
CA ALA A 169 -7.17 17.09 -3.82
C ALA A 169 -7.92 18.40 -3.53
N GLY A 170 -9.13 18.56 -4.07
CA GLY A 170 -9.87 19.82 -3.99
C GLY A 170 -9.00 21.00 -4.45
N PRO A 171 -8.74 22.00 -3.60
CA PRO A 171 -7.92 23.16 -3.94
C PRO A 171 -6.39 22.95 -3.84
N VAL A 172 -5.90 21.73 -3.59
CA VAL A 172 -4.44 21.45 -3.45
C VAL A 172 -3.96 20.50 -4.54
N ASN A 173 -2.89 20.88 -5.23
CA ASN A 173 -2.14 19.99 -6.12
C ASN A 173 -1.11 19.20 -5.30
N VAL A 174 -1.07 17.90 -5.51
CA VAL A 174 -0.18 16.97 -4.81
C VAL A 174 0.75 16.34 -5.81
N ARG A 175 2.05 16.44 -5.56
CA ARG A 175 3.09 15.73 -6.32
C ARG A 175 3.88 14.84 -5.37
N THR A 176 3.85 13.54 -5.64
CA THR A 176 4.73 12.56 -5.01
C THR A 176 5.85 12.22 -5.98
N ALA A 177 7.10 12.25 -5.54
CA ALA A 177 8.26 11.77 -6.30
C ALA A 177 8.95 10.64 -5.54
N VAL A 178 9.11 9.50 -6.19
CA VAL A 178 9.68 8.28 -5.59
C VAL A 178 10.97 7.92 -6.30
N VAL A 179 12.03 7.74 -5.54
CA VAL A 179 13.37 7.43 -6.06
C VAL A 179 14.02 6.34 -5.23
N ALA A 180 14.71 5.41 -5.88
CA ALA A 180 15.55 4.44 -5.19
C ALA A 180 17.01 4.84 -5.35
N PHE A 181 17.74 4.89 -4.25
CA PHE A 181 19.16 5.21 -4.22
C PHE A 181 19.89 4.30 -3.24
N LYS A 182 21.21 4.42 -3.17
CA LYS A 182 22.06 3.57 -2.33
C LYS A 182 23.05 4.44 -1.57
N THR A 183 23.20 4.14 -0.28
CA THR A 183 24.23 4.73 0.58
C THR A 183 25.04 3.58 1.18
N GLY A 184 26.33 3.49 0.84
CA GLY A 184 27.15 2.34 1.23
C GLY A 184 26.61 1.04 0.62
N THR A 185 26.25 0.04 1.43
CA THR A 185 25.64 -1.22 0.97
C THR A 185 24.11 -1.24 1.06
N PHE A 186 23.51 -0.23 1.68
CA PHE A 186 22.08 -0.22 1.99
C PHE A 186 21.28 0.46 0.87
N PRO A 187 20.26 -0.23 0.30
CA PRO A 187 19.30 0.41 -0.60
C PRO A 187 18.33 1.28 0.21
N TRP A 188 18.03 2.46 -0.30
CA TRP A 188 17.07 3.40 0.23
C TRP A 188 15.97 3.67 -0.79
N LEU A 189 14.76 3.90 -0.27
CA LEU A 189 13.65 4.43 -1.04
C LEU A 189 13.34 5.81 -0.48
N GLY A 190 13.58 6.84 -1.29
CA GLY A 190 13.19 8.21 -1.01
C GLY A 190 11.80 8.47 -1.57
N CYS A 191 11.00 9.20 -0.80
CA CYS A 191 9.71 9.71 -1.24
C CYS A 191 9.63 11.17 -0.80
N SER A 192 9.45 12.09 -1.74
CA SER A 192 9.18 13.50 -1.45
C SER A 192 7.77 13.84 -1.87
N ILE A 193 7.08 14.64 -1.06
CA ILE A 193 5.71 15.09 -1.33
C ILE A 193 5.74 16.60 -1.36
N THR A 194 5.22 17.16 -2.45
CA THR A 194 5.08 18.60 -2.65
C THR A 194 3.60 18.91 -2.72
N LEU A 195 3.15 19.82 -1.86
CA LEU A 195 1.79 20.34 -1.83
C LEU A 195 1.83 21.77 -2.36
N THR A 196 1.03 22.06 -3.38
CA THR A 196 0.93 23.40 -3.98
C THR A 196 -0.52 23.85 -4.00
N PRO A 197 -0.87 25.01 -3.44
CA PRO A 197 -2.22 25.58 -3.56
C PRO A 197 -2.61 25.80 -5.03
N ASN A 198 -3.83 25.43 -5.39
CA ASN A 198 -4.43 25.73 -6.69
C ASN A 198 -5.30 26.99 -6.57
N LEU A 199 -4.71 28.14 -6.85
CA LEU A 199 -5.35 29.46 -6.67
C LEU A 199 -6.61 29.64 -7.54
N GLU A 200 -6.70 29.00 -8.71
CA GLU A 200 -7.85 29.11 -9.59
C GLU A 200 -9.09 28.38 -9.03
N GLU A 201 -8.88 27.21 -8.42
CA GLU A 201 -9.96 26.42 -7.80
C GLU A 201 -10.38 27.01 -6.46
N THR A 202 -9.40 27.47 -5.67
CA THR A 202 -9.63 28.19 -4.41
C THR A 202 -10.54 29.39 -4.63
N GLY A 203 -10.34 30.13 -5.74
CA GLY A 203 -11.19 31.26 -6.12
C GLY A 203 -12.60 30.87 -6.57
N LYS A 204 -12.80 29.67 -7.15
CA LYS A 204 -14.12 29.17 -7.55
C LYS A 204 -14.91 28.64 -6.35
N GLU A 205 -14.28 27.89 -5.45
CA GLU A 205 -14.91 27.43 -4.21
C GLU A 205 -15.28 28.62 -3.31
N ALA A 206 -14.43 29.63 -3.21
CA ALA A 206 -14.72 30.86 -2.48
C ALA A 206 -15.94 31.60 -3.06
N ARG A 207 -16.10 31.62 -4.39
CA ARG A 207 -17.28 32.22 -5.05
C ARG A 207 -18.55 31.40 -4.83
N ALA A 208 -18.48 30.08 -4.99
CA ALA A 208 -19.63 29.18 -4.77
C ALA A 208 -20.12 29.18 -3.31
N LYS A 209 -19.22 29.28 -2.32
CA LYS A 209 -19.56 29.38 -0.89
C LYS A 209 -19.97 30.81 -0.46
N ALA A 210 -19.59 31.85 -1.20
CA ALA A 210 -20.07 33.21 -0.95
C ALA A 210 -21.56 33.36 -1.31
N GLU A 211 -22.03 32.62 -2.32
CA GLU A 211 -23.42 32.60 -2.78
C GLU A 211 -24.35 31.80 -1.84
N SER A 212 -23.82 30.90 -1.00
CA SER A 212 -24.60 30.09 -0.05
C SER A 212 -24.88 30.75 1.31
N GLY A 213 -24.53 32.03 1.48
CA GLY A 213 -25.10 32.89 2.54
C GLY A 213 -24.56 32.72 3.97
N ASP A 214 -23.65 31.78 4.25
CA ASP A 214 -23.24 31.51 5.63
C ASP A 214 -22.06 32.38 6.10
N GLY A 215 -22.37 33.44 6.87
CA GLY A 215 -21.49 34.23 7.76
C GLY A 215 -20.15 34.75 7.23
N ALA A 216 -20.10 36.04 6.84
CA ALA A 216 -18.94 36.72 6.26
C ALA A 216 -17.68 36.90 7.13
N GLU A 217 -17.74 36.61 8.44
CA GLU A 217 -16.65 36.93 9.38
C GLU A 217 -15.75 35.73 9.74
N THR A 218 -16.14 34.51 9.40
CA THR A 218 -15.23 33.33 9.44
C THR A 218 -14.41 33.20 8.13
N ARG A 219 -14.69 34.05 7.13
CA ARG A 219 -14.42 33.88 5.69
C ARG A 219 -13.03 34.32 5.19
N ALA A 220 -12.04 34.35 6.05
CA ALA A 220 -10.63 34.50 5.65
C ALA A 220 -9.71 33.54 6.39
N LYS A 221 -10.22 32.40 6.85
CA LYS A 221 -9.36 31.24 7.09
C LYS A 221 -9.02 30.69 5.70
N VAL A 222 -8.06 31.39 5.08
CA VAL A 222 -7.17 30.88 4.04
C VAL A 222 -6.85 29.43 4.41
N MET A 223 -6.76 28.54 3.42
CA MET A 223 -6.33 27.15 3.54
C MET A 223 -4.93 27.08 4.17
N ASN A 224 -4.80 27.46 5.44
CA ASN A 224 -3.51 27.66 6.06
C ASN A 224 -2.95 26.29 6.38
N ALA A 225 -3.73 25.37 6.95
CA ALA A 225 -3.21 24.06 7.29
C ALA A 225 -4.01 22.92 6.64
N VAL A 226 -3.30 21.99 6.01
CA VAL A 226 -3.83 20.69 5.56
C VAL A 226 -3.13 19.57 6.31
N ARG A 227 -3.80 18.43 6.53
CA ARG A 227 -3.12 17.26 7.11
C ARG A 227 -2.71 16.30 6.01
N LEU A 228 -1.41 16.10 5.86
CA LEU A 228 -0.85 15.00 5.08
C LEU A 228 -0.91 13.72 5.91
N LEU A 229 -1.64 12.73 5.42
CA LEU A 229 -1.75 11.42 6.06
C LEU A 229 -0.86 10.42 5.34
N LEU A 230 0.16 9.94 6.02
CA LEU A 230 0.91 8.77 5.63
C LEU A 230 0.18 7.52 6.11
N VAL A 231 -0.18 6.63 5.21
CA VAL A 231 -0.97 5.43 5.50
C VAL A 231 -0.19 4.17 5.14
N ILE A 232 0.03 3.30 6.13
CA ILE A 232 0.57 1.96 5.92
C ILE A 232 -0.60 1.03 5.62
N ARG A 233 -0.51 0.20 4.58
CA ARG A 233 -1.59 -0.69 4.13
C ARG A 233 -1.16 -2.17 4.16
N PRO A 234 -2.01 -3.08 4.67
CA PRO A 234 -1.74 -4.53 4.69
C PRO A 234 -2.05 -5.19 3.34
N TYR A 235 -1.75 -4.50 2.25
CA TYR A 235 -1.95 -4.96 0.88
C TYR A 235 -0.97 -4.25 -0.05
N ASN A 236 -0.92 -4.72 -1.29
CA ASN A 236 -0.11 -4.18 -2.37
C ASN A 236 -0.86 -4.37 -3.71
N PRO A 237 -0.25 -3.97 -4.84
CA PRO A 237 -0.90 -4.11 -6.13
C PRO A 237 -1.17 -5.56 -6.55
N GLU A 238 -0.49 -6.57 -5.98
CA GLU A 238 -0.80 -8.00 -6.21
C GLU A 238 -1.96 -8.51 -5.33
N GLY A 239 -2.19 -7.89 -4.17
CA GLY A 239 -3.26 -8.25 -3.24
C GLY A 239 -2.85 -8.14 -1.77
N PHE A 240 -3.44 -8.99 -0.93
CA PHE A 240 -3.25 -8.98 0.52
C PHE A 240 -1.80 -9.23 0.91
N ALA A 241 -1.27 -8.39 1.81
CA ALA A 241 0.09 -8.41 2.30
C ALA A 241 0.07 -8.33 3.84
N PRO A 242 0.03 -9.48 4.54
CA PRO A 242 -0.23 -9.51 5.97
C PRO A 242 0.75 -8.67 6.80
N LEU A 243 0.18 -7.80 7.63
CA LEU A 243 0.87 -7.03 8.66
C LEU A 243 0.46 -7.53 10.05
N LYS A 244 1.40 -8.17 10.75
CA LYS A 244 1.13 -8.76 12.07
C LYS A 244 1.27 -7.76 13.18
N SER A 245 2.23 -6.86 13.09
CA SER A 245 2.45 -5.82 14.09
C SER A 245 2.90 -4.52 13.42
N VAL A 246 2.35 -3.40 13.88
CA VAL A 246 2.86 -2.06 13.60
C VAL A 246 3.12 -1.36 14.92
N LYS A 247 4.22 -0.61 14.99
CA LYS A 247 4.57 0.19 16.16
C LYS A 247 5.26 1.46 15.71
N TYR A 248 4.81 2.59 16.24
CA TYR A 248 5.49 3.86 16.14
C TYR A 248 6.40 4.08 17.35
N SER A 249 7.63 4.53 17.09
CA SER A 249 8.64 4.91 18.08
C SER A 249 9.24 6.26 17.69
N MET A 250 10.07 6.85 18.56
CA MET A 250 10.82 8.07 18.25
C MET A 250 11.68 7.94 16.98
N ASP A 251 12.18 6.73 16.70
CA ASP A 251 13.02 6.46 15.53
C ASP A 251 12.21 6.14 14.26
N GLY A 252 10.88 6.25 14.28
CA GLY A 252 10.00 5.99 13.12
C GLY A 252 9.08 4.78 13.29
N LEU A 253 8.62 4.22 12.16
CA LEU A 253 7.66 3.11 12.13
C LEU A 253 8.36 1.76 12.04
N MET A 254 8.07 0.92 13.01
CA MET A 254 8.42 -0.50 13.06
C MET A 254 7.27 -1.34 12.51
N ILE A 255 7.60 -2.22 11.57
CA ILE A 255 6.65 -3.14 10.95
C ILE A 255 7.17 -4.56 11.12
N ASN A 256 6.36 -5.45 11.70
CA ASN A 256 6.75 -6.82 12.04
C ASN A 256 8.09 -6.88 12.81
N GLY A 257 8.30 -5.95 13.73
CA GLY A 257 9.51 -5.85 14.57
C GLY A 257 10.76 -5.30 13.87
N ARG A 258 10.65 -4.80 12.63
CA ARG A 258 11.78 -4.20 11.90
C ARG A 258 11.52 -2.72 11.64
N LEU A 259 12.53 -1.88 11.82
CA LEU A 259 12.47 -0.48 11.38
C LEU A 259 12.25 -0.44 9.87
N ALA A 260 11.15 0.17 9.45
CA ALA A 260 10.65 0.09 8.09
C ALA A 260 10.51 1.46 7.41
N LEU A 261 10.28 2.51 8.19
CA LEU A 261 10.17 3.87 7.68
C LEU A 261 10.80 4.86 8.65
N LEU A 262 11.65 5.72 8.09
CA LEU A 262 12.19 6.91 8.73
C LEU A 262 11.48 8.12 8.11
N ALA A 263 10.76 8.88 8.93
CA ALA A 263 10.26 10.19 8.53
C ALA A 263 11.29 11.25 8.95
N THR A 264 11.49 12.26 8.12
CA THR A 264 12.35 13.40 8.44
C THR A 264 11.73 14.32 9.49
N GLU A 265 10.41 14.28 9.60
CA GLU A 265 9.60 15.07 10.51
C GLU A 265 8.83 14.16 11.48
N PHE A 266 8.51 14.69 12.65
CA PHE A 266 7.65 13.99 13.60
C PHE A 266 6.18 14.25 13.26
N PRO A 267 5.35 13.21 13.06
CA PRO A 267 3.91 13.39 12.90
C PRO A 267 3.28 13.98 14.17
N ASP A 268 2.35 14.91 14.00
CA ASP A 268 1.54 15.46 15.09
C ASP A 268 0.68 14.38 15.75
N ARG A 269 0.28 13.40 14.94
CA ARG A 269 -0.58 12.31 15.37
C ARG A 269 -0.23 11.01 14.69
N VAL A 270 -0.28 9.93 15.45
CA VAL A 270 -0.14 8.57 14.93
C VAL A 270 -1.23 7.69 15.54
N LEU A 271 -1.80 6.83 14.70
CA LEU A 271 -2.68 5.76 15.08
C LEU A 271 -2.16 4.44 14.50
N CYS A 272 -1.95 3.46 15.36
CA CYS A 272 -1.78 2.06 15.03
C CYS A 272 -3.06 1.30 15.39
N THR A 273 -3.57 0.48 14.47
CA THR A 273 -4.81 -0.30 14.67
C THR A 273 -4.61 -1.74 14.20
N ASP A 274 -5.36 -2.66 14.80
CA ASP A 274 -5.36 -4.09 14.47
C ASP A 274 -6.31 -4.45 13.30
N GLY A 275 -7.03 -3.43 12.80
CA GLY A 275 -8.02 -3.53 11.72
C GLY A 275 -9.39 -4.05 12.16
N THR A 276 -9.64 -4.25 13.46
CA THR A 276 -10.95 -4.74 13.94
C THR A 276 -12.03 -3.67 13.94
N ARG A 277 -11.64 -2.40 14.00
CA ARG A 277 -12.53 -1.23 14.02
C ARG A 277 -12.76 -0.59 12.65
N GLY A 278 -12.35 -1.25 11.57
CA GLY A 278 -12.38 -0.71 10.20
C GLY A 278 -11.04 -0.08 9.79
N ASP A 279 -11.11 0.77 8.77
CA ASP A 279 -9.96 1.45 8.18
C ASP A 279 -9.46 2.58 9.10
N GLY A 280 -8.17 2.52 9.45
CA GLY A 280 -7.53 3.42 10.39
C GLY A 280 -7.49 4.88 9.95
N VAL A 281 -7.62 5.15 8.65
CA VAL A 281 -7.64 6.54 8.15
C VAL A 281 -8.82 7.34 8.71
N HIS A 282 -9.97 6.70 8.88
CA HIS A 282 -11.16 7.32 9.47
C HIS A 282 -11.12 7.38 11.00
N LEU A 283 -10.13 6.74 11.62
CA LEU A 283 -9.98 6.63 13.06
C LEU A 283 -8.85 7.50 13.60
N ILE A 284 -8.10 8.20 12.73
CA ILE A 284 -6.92 8.99 13.11
C ILE A 284 -7.23 10.00 14.22
N ASP A 285 -8.47 10.50 14.25
CA ASP A 285 -8.92 11.44 15.28
C ASP A 285 -9.33 10.83 16.62
N GLY A 286 -9.25 9.50 16.74
CA GLY A 286 -9.50 8.74 17.95
C GLY A 286 -8.29 8.63 18.90
N PRO A 287 -8.28 7.65 19.84
CA PRO A 287 -7.22 7.54 20.83
C PRO A 287 -5.83 7.35 20.20
N LYS A 288 -4.81 7.99 20.78
CA LYS A 288 -3.41 7.84 20.36
C LYS A 288 -2.92 6.44 20.72
N LEU A 289 -2.88 5.55 19.72
CA LEU A 289 -2.36 4.20 19.85
C LEU A 289 -1.07 4.11 19.04
N TYR A 290 0.04 3.82 19.70
CA TYR A 290 1.36 3.77 19.05
C TYR A 290 1.81 2.36 18.70
N ALA A 291 1.02 1.34 19.03
CA ALA A 291 1.31 -0.03 18.64
C ALA A 291 0.00 -0.81 18.47
N ALA A 292 0.00 -1.75 17.53
CA ALA A 292 -1.10 -2.68 17.34
C ALA A 292 -0.58 -4.01 16.78
N GLU A 293 -1.25 -5.08 17.15
CA GLU A 293 -1.00 -6.43 16.64
C GLU A 293 -2.29 -7.03 16.10
N SER A 294 -2.19 -7.75 14.98
CA SER A 294 -3.32 -8.40 14.34
C SER A 294 -2.97 -9.84 13.99
N ALA A 295 -3.60 -10.79 14.68
CA ALA A 295 -3.46 -12.21 14.38
C ALA A 295 -3.87 -12.56 12.94
N LYS A 296 -4.75 -11.73 12.36
CA LYS A 296 -5.27 -11.88 11.01
C LYS A 296 -4.47 -11.11 9.95
N GLY A 297 -3.38 -10.44 10.34
CA GLY A 297 -2.51 -9.71 9.41
C GLY A 297 -3.07 -8.38 8.92
N LEU A 298 -4.01 -7.77 9.65
CA LEU A 298 -4.67 -6.51 9.29
C LEU A 298 -4.09 -5.29 10.03
N ALA A 299 -2.99 -5.46 10.75
CA ALA A 299 -2.41 -4.37 11.52
C ALA A 299 -1.94 -3.26 10.57
N HIS A 300 -2.25 -2.01 10.86
CA HIS A 300 -1.85 -0.90 10.00
C HIS A 300 -1.76 0.40 10.78
N ALA A 301 -1.09 1.40 10.20
CA ALA A 301 -0.85 2.66 10.87
C ALA A 301 -1.11 3.85 9.96
N VAL A 302 -1.53 4.95 10.57
CA VAL A 302 -1.74 6.26 9.95
C VAL A 302 -0.98 7.28 10.76
N ALA A 303 -0.17 8.09 10.08
CA ALA A 303 0.55 9.21 10.67
C ALA A 303 0.11 10.50 9.98
N ALA A 304 -0.30 11.50 10.76
CA ALA A 304 -0.76 12.79 10.27
C ALA A 304 0.28 13.87 10.53
N PHE A 305 0.54 14.67 9.51
CA PHE A 305 1.44 15.82 9.51
C PHE A 305 0.65 17.06 9.11
N THR A 306 0.61 18.06 9.97
CA THR A 306 -0.04 19.34 9.70
C THR A 306 0.93 20.20 8.91
N VAL A 307 0.57 20.48 7.66
CA VAL A 307 1.39 21.26 6.73
C VAL A 307 0.73 22.61 6.53
N ASP A 308 1.46 23.68 6.83
CA ASP A 308 1.02 25.04 6.51
C ASP A 308 1.28 25.33 5.02
N LEU A 309 0.25 25.71 4.28
CA LEU A 309 0.31 26.07 2.86
C LEU A 309 0.46 27.60 2.67
N GLY A 310 0.41 28.38 3.74
CA GLY A 310 0.54 29.83 3.75
C GLY A 310 2.00 30.29 3.76
N GLY A 311 2.49 30.72 2.59
CA GLY A 311 3.56 31.71 2.39
C GLY A 311 4.93 31.43 3.03
N SER A 312 5.91 31.06 2.20
CA SER A 312 7.30 31.42 2.53
C SER A 312 7.44 32.95 2.48
N ASP A 313 7.82 33.55 3.61
CA ASP A 313 8.54 34.83 3.65
C ASP A 313 9.78 34.82 2.75
#